data_AF-A0A9E0JES2-F1
#
_entry.id   AF-A0A9E0JES2-F1
#
_cell.length_a   1.000
_cell.length_b   1.000
_cell.length_c   1.000
_cell.angle_alpha   90.00
_cell.angle_beta   90.00
_cell.angle_gamma   90.00
#
_symmetry.space_group_name_H-M   'P 1'
#
loop_
_entity.id
_entity.type
_entity.pdbx_description
1 polymer ?
#
loop_
_entity_poly.entity_id
_entity_poly.type
_entity_poly.pdbx_seq_one_letter_code
_entity_poly.pdbx_strand_id
1 'polypeptide(L)'
;MKLKQSVCSLIALCAFALPLSASVDFEWRLSLNNRYHADPYGYRYGLVDRFRLPESRVVVILDSVRDPADAYMIFRLAELSGKSYNHVLNVYRQNRYASWFEIASLVGVVVDSRDFNELRHRHDLRDDYRFDSRRQDRYEDRRVIIKREEIYIPHVYQEQQRMHREPERREHADPRDRRDHDDRYEGKRR
;
A
#
# COMPACT_ATOMS: atom_id res chain seq x y z
N MET A 1 -14.59 -41.92 50.70
CA MET A 1 -13.88 -42.20 49.43
C MET A 1 -14.52 -41.49 48.23
N LYS A 2 -14.59 -40.15 48.20
CA LYS A 2 -15.22 -39.40 47.08
C LYS A 2 -14.49 -38.12 46.65
N LEU A 3 -13.21 -37.95 47.01
CA LEU A 3 -12.43 -36.76 46.61
C LEU A 3 -11.54 -37.01 45.38
N LYS A 4 -11.27 -38.27 45.03
CA LYS A 4 -10.33 -38.62 43.94
C LYS A 4 -10.96 -38.64 42.54
N GLN A 5 -12.29 -38.66 42.44
CA GLN A 5 -13.01 -38.71 41.16
C GLN A 5 -13.31 -37.32 40.57
N SER A 6 -13.24 -36.25 41.37
CA SER A 6 -13.54 -34.88 40.89
C SER A 6 -12.35 -34.23 40.17
N VAL A 7 -11.11 -34.60 40.52
CA VAL A 7 -9.90 -33.98 39.98
C VAL A 7 -9.65 -34.37 38.51
N CYS A 8 -10.01 -35.59 38.11
CA CYS A 8 -9.88 -36.02 36.70
C CYS A 8 -10.85 -35.30 35.76
N SER A 9 -11.99 -34.81 36.26
CA SER A 9 -12.99 -34.13 35.43
C SER A 9 -12.61 -32.68 35.10
N LEU A 10 -11.85 -32.01 35.98
CA LEU A 10 -11.40 -30.63 35.73
C LEU A 10 -10.23 -30.56 34.74
N ILE A 11 -9.39 -31.60 34.67
CA ILE A 11 -8.24 -31.65 33.74
C ILE A 11 -8.71 -31.98 32.31
N ALA A 12 -9.83 -32.68 32.16
CA ALA A 12 -10.41 -33.00 30.86
C ALA A 12 -11.03 -31.79 30.13
N LEU A 13 -11.37 -30.71 30.86
CA LEU A 13 -11.99 -29.51 30.26
C LEU A 13 -10.97 -28.49 29.74
N CYS A 14 -9.70 -28.57 30.16
CA CYS A 14 -8.65 -27.65 29.72
C CYS A 14 -7.90 -28.10 28.44
N ALA A 15 -8.20 -29.28 27.90
CA ALA A 15 -7.50 -29.83 26.73
C ALA A 15 -7.99 -29.27 25.37
N PHE A 16 -9.03 -28.42 25.34
CA PHE A 16 -9.63 -27.94 24.08
C PHE A 16 -9.34 -26.47 23.73
N ALA A 17 -8.38 -25.83 24.41
CA ALA A 17 -7.88 -24.52 24.02
C ALA A 17 -6.44 -24.63 23.53
N LEU A 18 -6.21 -25.46 22.51
CA LEU A 18 -5.09 -25.17 21.63
C LEU A 18 -5.47 -23.86 20.93
N PRO A 19 -4.74 -22.74 21.11
CA PRO A 19 -4.80 -21.73 20.09
C PRO A 19 -4.33 -22.45 18.83
N LEU A 20 -5.24 -22.72 17.89
CA LEU A 20 -4.79 -22.78 16.51
C LEU A 20 -4.06 -21.47 16.35
N SER A 21 -2.74 -21.54 16.33
CA SER A 21 -1.94 -20.47 15.80
C SER A 21 -2.38 -20.41 14.35
N ALA A 22 -3.48 -19.68 14.10
CA ALA A 22 -3.75 -19.15 12.79
C ALA A 22 -2.50 -18.32 12.52
N SER A 23 -1.50 -18.94 11.87
CA SER A 23 -0.35 -18.20 11.42
C SER A 23 -0.96 -17.12 10.57
N VAL A 24 -0.81 -15.88 11.02
CA VAL A 24 -1.49 -14.80 10.35
C VAL A 24 -0.70 -14.61 9.05
N ASP A 25 -1.23 -15.24 8.00
CA ASP A 25 -0.54 -15.36 6.75
C ASP A 25 -0.57 -14.03 6.04
N PHE A 26 0.58 -13.63 5.51
CA PHE A 26 0.72 -12.39 4.77
C PHE A 26 0.42 -11.13 5.62
N GLU A 27 0.76 -11.13 6.92
CA GLU A 27 0.61 -9.94 7.80
C GLU A 27 1.30 -8.69 7.24
N TRP A 28 2.41 -8.90 6.55
CA TRP A 28 3.16 -7.84 5.90
C TRP A 28 2.34 -7.08 4.84
N ARG A 29 1.19 -7.61 4.37
CA ARG A 29 0.30 -6.89 3.44
C ARG A 29 -0.23 -5.60 4.06
N LEU A 30 -0.49 -5.59 5.37
CA LEU A 30 -0.91 -4.37 6.05
C LEU A 30 0.17 -3.28 5.96
N SER A 31 1.43 -3.66 6.13
CA SER A 31 2.59 -2.77 5.93
C SER A 31 2.63 -2.23 4.50
N LEU A 32 2.42 -3.08 3.49
CA LEU A 32 2.40 -2.63 2.09
C LEU A 32 1.23 -1.69 1.77
N ASN A 33 0.04 -1.96 2.30
CA ASN A 33 -1.10 -1.05 2.17
C ASN A 33 -0.78 0.32 2.81
N ASN A 34 -0.23 0.31 4.03
CA ASN A 34 0.18 1.54 4.72
C ASN A 34 1.26 2.32 3.94
N ARG A 35 2.22 1.62 3.34
CA ARG A 35 3.24 2.24 2.47
C ARG A 35 2.61 2.91 1.25
N TYR A 36 1.65 2.26 0.59
CA TYR A 36 0.94 2.86 -0.55
C TYR A 36 0.16 4.13 -0.16
N HIS A 37 -0.44 4.16 1.03
CA HIS A 37 -1.15 5.34 1.52
C HIS A 37 -0.21 6.45 1.97
N ALA A 38 0.93 6.11 2.58
CA ALA A 38 1.96 7.08 2.97
C ALA A 38 2.67 7.68 1.74
N ASP A 39 2.94 6.85 0.73
CA ASP A 39 3.61 7.28 -0.49
C ASP A 39 3.20 6.42 -1.72
N PRO A 40 2.24 6.92 -2.50
CA PRO A 40 1.68 6.24 -3.68
C PRO A 40 2.70 5.90 -4.74
N TYR A 41 3.54 6.89 -5.01
CA TYR A 41 4.46 6.88 -6.12
C TYR A 41 5.65 6.00 -5.79
N GLY A 42 6.19 6.10 -4.57
CA GLY A 42 7.25 5.20 -4.11
C GLY A 42 6.81 3.74 -4.15
N TYR A 43 5.58 3.44 -3.70
CA TYR A 43 5.04 2.09 -3.78
C TYR A 43 4.92 1.60 -5.23
N ARG A 44 4.32 2.41 -6.11
CA ARG A 44 4.15 2.10 -7.54
C ARG A 44 5.49 1.81 -8.22
N TYR A 45 6.48 2.68 -8.03
CA TYR A 45 7.79 2.49 -8.64
C TYR A 45 8.60 1.36 -7.99
N GLY A 46 8.35 1.07 -6.71
CA GLY A 46 8.84 -0.15 -6.07
C GLY A 46 8.38 -1.40 -6.80
N LEU A 47 7.09 -1.47 -7.19
CA LEU A 47 6.56 -2.58 -7.98
C LEU A 47 7.17 -2.63 -9.39
N VAL A 48 7.28 -1.49 -10.07
CA VAL A 48 7.91 -1.37 -11.40
C VAL A 48 9.31 -1.96 -11.39
N ASP A 49 10.14 -1.56 -10.43
CA ASP A 49 11.53 -2.01 -10.32
C ASP A 49 11.61 -3.49 -9.93
N ARG A 50 10.88 -3.89 -8.89
CA ARG A 50 10.94 -5.26 -8.35
C ARG A 50 10.55 -6.31 -9.38
N PHE A 51 9.47 -6.05 -10.12
CA PHE A 51 8.92 -7.00 -11.09
C PHE A 51 9.39 -6.72 -12.52
N ARG A 52 10.19 -5.66 -12.75
CA ARG A 52 10.69 -5.23 -14.06
C ARG A 52 9.57 -5.05 -15.10
N LEU A 53 8.46 -4.45 -14.66
CA LEU A 53 7.27 -4.21 -15.47
C LEU A 53 7.16 -2.74 -15.87
N PRO A 54 6.63 -2.42 -17.07
CA PRO A 54 6.30 -1.05 -17.42
C PRO A 54 5.31 -0.45 -16.42
N GLU A 55 5.50 0.82 -16.07
CA GLU A 55 4.64 1.54 -15.12
C GLU A 55 3.16 1.49 -15.49
N SER A 56 2.83 1.62 -16.78
CA SER A 56 1.46 1.54 -17.27
C SER A 56 0.78 0.21 -16.93
N ARG A 57 1.53 -0.90 -16.87
CA ARG A 57 0.99 -2.21 -16.47
C ARG A 57 0.77 -2.26 -14.97
N VAL A 58 1.69 -1.71 -14.17
CA VAL A 58 1.56 -1.64 -12.72
C VAL A 58 0.34 -0.83 -12.31
N VAL A 59 0.13 0.35 -12.92
CA VAL A 59 -1.04 1.21 -12.67
C VAL A 59 -2.34 0.46 -12.94
N VAL A 60 -2.45 -0.21 -14.09
CA VAL A 60 -3.66 -0.97 -14.45
C VAL A 60 -3.97 -2.06 -13.42
N ILE A 61 -2.96 -2.74 -12.87
CA ILE A 61 -3.19 -3.74 -11.82
C ILE A 61 -3.59 -3.09 -10.50
N LEU A 62 -2.93 -2.00 -10.10
CA LEU A 62 -3.28 -1.25 -8.89
C LEU A 62 -4.73 -0.74 -8.91
N ASP A 63 -5.21 -0.29 -10.07
CA ASP A 63 -6.60 0.14 -10.26
C ASP A 63 -7.61 -1.02 -10.31
N SER A 64 -7.12 -2.25 -10.47
CA SER A 64 -7.93 -3.45 -10.66
C SER A 64 -8.12 -4.29 -9.40
N VAL A 65 -7.44 -3.94 -8.31
CA VAL A 65 -7.41 -4.69 -7.05
C VAL A 65 -8.13 -3.94 -5.94
N ARG A 66 -8.61 -4.67 -4.93
CA ARG A 66 -9.27 -4.07 -3.78
C ARG A 66 -8.29 -3.34 -2.87
N ASP A 67 -7.18 -4.00 -2.56
CA ASP A 67 -6.15 -3.50 -1.66
C ASP A 67 -4.80 -3.38 -2.41
N PRO A 68 -3.98 -2.34 -2.19
CA PRO A 68 -2.72 -2.16 -2.91
C PRO A 68 -1.75 -3.35 -2.81
N ALA A 69 -1.69 -4.00 -1.64
CA ALA A 69 -0.88 -5.20 -1.42
C ALA A 69 -1.34 -6.40 -2.27
N ASP A 70 -2.59 -6.42 -2.73
CA ASP A 70 -3.09 -7.46 -3.62
C ASP A 70 -2.42 -7.36 -5.00
N ALA A 71 -2.04 -6.17 -5.46
CA ALA A 71 -1.27 -6.01 -6.70
C ALA A 71 0.10 -6.70 -6.58
N TYR A 72 0.79 -6.54 -5.45
CA TYR A 72 2.02 -7.28 -5.15
C TYR A 72 1.76 -8.80 -5.17
N MET A 73 0.68 -9.27 -4.53
CA MET A 73 0.34 -10.69 -4.52
C MET A 73 0.12 -11.24 -5.93
N ILE A 74 -0.60 -10.51 -6.80
CA ILE A 74 -0.82 -10.92 -8.19
C ILE A 74 0.50 -11.12 -8.93
N PHE A 75 1.42 -10.16 -8.83
CA PHE A 75 2.72 -10.26 -9.49
C PHE A 75 3.58 -11.39 -8.90
N ARG A 76 3.57 -11.53 -7.58
CA ARG A 76 4.41 -12.51 -6.89
C ARG A 76 3.92 -13.95 -7.10
N LEU A 77 2.61 -14.16 -7.15
CA LEU A 77 2.03 -15.45 -7.55
C LEU A 77 2.25 -15.74 -9.04
N ALA A 78 2.28 -14.73 -9.92
CA ALA A 78 2.62 -14.91 -11.33
C ALA A 78 4.06 -15.44 -11.49
N GLU A 79 5.02 -14.88 -10.75
CA GLU A 79 6.40 -15.38 -10.74
C GLU A 79 6.51 -16.80 -10.19
N LEU A 80 5.82 -17.11 -9.08
CA LEU A 80 5.86 -18.45 -8.48
C LEU A 80 5.18 -19.53 -9.33
N SER A 81 4.11 -19.18 -10.04
CA SER A 81 3.36 -20.12 -10.90
C SER A 81 3.91 -20.21 -12.33
N GLY A 82 4.78 -19.28 -12.73
CA GLY A 82 5.20 -19.12 -14.12
C GLY A 82 4.06 -18.69 -15.07
N LYS A 83 2.94 -18.21 -14.54
CA LYS A 83 1.80 -17.71 -15.32
C LYS A 83 1.90 -16.20 -15.54
N SER A 84 1.11 -15.67 -16.47
CA SER A 84 1.03 -14.22 -16.65
C SER A 84 0.25 -13.57 -15.50
N TYR A 85 0.64 -12.35 -15.11
CA TYR A 85 -0.10 -11.58 -14.09
C TYR A 85 -1.56 -11.31 -14.51
N ASN A 86 -1.86 -11.27 -15.81
CA ASN A 86 -3.24 -11.16 -16.31
C ASN A 86 -4.06 -12.42 -15.99
N HIS A 87 -3.46 -13.60 -16.09
CA HIS A 87 -4.12 -14.85 -15.71
C HIS A 87 -4.41 -14.86 -14.20
N VAL A 88 -3.43 -14.48 -13.37
CA VAL A 88 -3.60 -14.40 -11.91
C VAL A 88 -4.66 -13.36 -11.53
N LEU A 89 -4.66 -12.17 -12.16
CA LEU A 89 -5.69 -11.16 -11.96
C LEU A 89 -7.09 -11.69 -12.32
N ASN A 90 -7.22 -12.45 -13.41
CA ASN A 90 -8.49 -13.02 -13.80
C ASN A 90 -9.01 -14.02 -12.76
N VAL A 91 -8.13 -14.89 -12.25
CA VAL A 91 -8.48 -15.83 -11.16
C VAL A 91 -8.87 -15.07 -9.89
N TYR A 92 -8.12 -14.04 -9.50
CA TYR A 92 -8.46 -13.17 -8.37
C TYR A 92 -9.86 -12.56 -8.52
N ARG A 93 -10.19 -12.01 -9.69
CA ARG A 93 -11.51 -11.39 -9.95
C ARG A 93 -12.65 -12.39 -9.89
N GLN A 94 -12.45 -13.60 -10.41
CA GLN A 94 -13.44 -14.67 -10.35
C GLN A 94 -13.64 -15.21 -8.92
N ASN A 95 -12.63 -15.05 -8.05
CA ASN A 95 -12.59 -15.61 -6.70
C ASN A 95 -12.39 -14.51 -5.64
N ARG A 96 -13.12 -13.40 -5.75
CA ARG A 96 -12.92 -12.18 -4.92
C ARG A 96 -13.05 -12.34 -3.39
N TYR A 97 -13.58 -13.47 -2.93
CA TYR A 97 -13.72 -13.81 -1.51
C TYR A 97 -12.80 -14.94 -1.07
N ALA A 98 -12.05 -15.53 -1.99
CA ALA A 98 -11.11 -16.59 -1.69
C ALA A 98 -9.88 -16.04 -0.96
N SER A 99 -9.28 -16.90 -0.15
CA SER A 99 -8.00 -16.63 0.49
C SER A 99 -6.86 -16.61 -0.53
N TRP A 100 -5.76 -15.95 -0.18
CA TRP A 100 -4.55 -15.97 -1.01
C TRP A 100 -3.96 -17.36 -1.19
N PHE A 101 -4.17 -18.25 -0.20
CA PHE A 101 -3.81 -19.66 -0.31
C PHE A 101 -4.59 -20.37 -1.42
N GLU A 102 -5.91 -20.18 -1.45
CA GLU A 102 -6.77 -20.76 -2.50
C GLU A 102 -6.44 -20.18 -3.87
N ILE A 103 -6.24 -18.87 -3.99
CA ILE A 103 -5.85 -18.24 -5.26
C ILE A 103 -4.51 -18.79 -5.75
N ALA A 104 -3.53 -18.94 -4.85
CA ALA A 104 -2.22 -19.52 -5.18
C ALA A 104 -2.37 -20.95 -5.73
N SER A 105 -3.18 -21.78 -5.06
CA SER A 105 -3.49 -23.14 -5.53
C SER A 105 -4.17 -23.13 -6.91
N LEU A 106 -5.16 -22.27 -7.13
CA LEU A 106 -5.89 -22.16 -8.40
C LEU A 106 -5.02 -21.75 -9.58
N VAL A 107 -4.00 -20.92 -9.36
CA VAL A 107 -3.06 -20.52 -10.43
C VAL A 107 -1.89 -21.51 -10.59
N GLY A 108 -1.85 -22.58 -9.78
CA GLY A 108 -0.86 -23.65 -9.86
C GLY A 108 0.42 -23.42 -9.07
N VAL A 109 0.41 -22.55 -8.05
CA VAL A 109 1.53 -22.46 -7.09
C VAL A 109 1.48 -23.65 -6.15
N VAL A 110 2.64 -24.28 -5.93
CA VAL A 110 2.80 -25.32 -4.91
C VAL A 110 2.82 -24.66 -3.54
N VAL A 111 1.70 -24.73 -2.82
CA VAL A 111 1.48 -24.05 -1.53
C VAL A 111 2.34 -24.59 -0.38
N ASP A 112 2.87 -25.81 -0.51
CA ASP A 112 3.83 -26.39 0.46
C ASP A 112 5.30 -26.13 0.07
N SER A 113 5.54 -25.39 -1.01
CA SER A 113 6.91 -25.06 -1.43
C SER A 113 7.58 -24.11 -0.45
N ARG A 114 8.91 -24.19 -0.41
CA ARG A 114 9.73 -23.25 0.36
C ARG A 114 9.45 -21.80 -0.05
N ASP A 115 9.34 -21.52 -1.34
CA ASP A 115 9.15 -20.16 -1.84
C ASP A 115 7.79 -19.57 -1.44
N PHE A 116 6.73 -20.38 -1.48
CA PHE A 116 5.41 -19.94 -1.00
C PHE A 116 5.40 -19.78 0.52
N ASN A 117 6.06 -20.67 1.26
CA ASN A 117 6.19 -20.53 2.69
C ASN A 117 6.98 -19.28 3.07
N GLU A 118 8.05 -18.93 2.35
CA GLU A 118 8.75 -17.65 2.53
C GLU A 118 7.83 -16.45 2.24
N LEU A 119 7.03 -16.52 1.17
CA LEU A 119 6.06 -15.48 0.83
C LEU A 119 5.01 -15.25 1.93
N ARG A 120 4.55 -16.30 2.63
CA ARG A 120 3.61 -16.16 3.76
C ARG A 120 4.15 -15.26 4.87
N HIS A 121 5.46 -15.26 5.08
CA HIS A 121 6.11 -14.57 6.20
C HIS A 121 6.74 -13.24 5.81
N ARG A 122 7.11 -13.02 4.54
CA ARG A 122 7.76 -11.78 4.11
C ARG A 122 7.44 -11.39 2.66
N HIS A 123 7.51 -10.09 2.40
CA HIS A 123 7.65 -9.54 1.06
C HIS A 123 9.08 -9.05 0.83
N ASP A 124 9.47 -8.87 -0.42
CA ASP A 124 10.78 -8.33 -0.81
C ASP A 124 10.69 -6.98 -1.54
N LEU A 125 9.52 -6.33 -1.49
CA LEU A 125 9.35 -4.96 -1.97
C LEU A 125 10.19 -3.98 -1.14
N ARG A 126 11.16 -3.35 -1.80
CA ARG A 126 12.08 -2.36 -1.19
C ARG A 126 11.34 -1.08 -0.82
N ASP A 127 11.86 -0.38 0.20
CA ASP A 127 11.37 0.91 0.70
C ASP A 127 12.34 2.07 0.37
N ASP A 128 13.34 1.78 -0.45
CA ASP A 128 14.43 2.70 -0.80
C ASP A 128 13.95 3.92 -1.59
N TYR A 129 12.82 3.82 -2.27
CA TYR A 129 12.21 4.97 -2.92
C TYR A 129 12.00 6.11 -1.93
N ARG A 130 11.72 5.89 -0.64
CA ARG A 130 11.49 6.98 0.35
C ARG A 130 12.67 7.95 0.47
N PHE A 131 13.89 7.50 0.15
CA PHE A 131 15.13 8.27 0.27
C PHE A 131 15.87 8.49 -1.05
N ASP A 132 15.31 8.06 -2.19
CA ASP A 132 15.93 8.27 -3.50
C ASP A 132 15.84 9.76 -3.90
N SER A 133 17.01 10.40 -4.01
CA SER A 133 17.17 11.80 -4.42
C SER A 133 16.70 12.03 -5.88
N ARG A 134 16.60 10.98 -6.69
CA ARG A 134 16.09 11.03 -8.08
C ARG A 134 14.57 11.14 -8.15
N ARG A 135 13.87 11.14 -7.01
CA ARG A 135 12.43 11.42 -6.94
C ARG A 135 12.07 12.68 -7.73
N GLN A 136 12.74 13.79 -7.42
CA GLN A 136 12.42 15.09 -8.02
C GLN A 136 12.60 15.08 -9.53
N ASP A 137 13.66 14.47 -10.05
CA ASP A 137 13.93 14.44 -11.49
C ASP A 137 12.92 13.60 -12.28
N ARG A 138 12.36 12.53 -11.68
CA ARG A 138 11.42 11.64 -12.38
C ARG A 138 9.97 12.17 -12.36
N TYR A 139 9.59 13.00 -11.39
CA TYR A 139 8.30 13.69 -11.40
C TYR A 139 8.26 14.87 -12.39
N GLU A 140 9.43 15.42 -12.74
CA GLU A 140 9.57 16.61 -13.57
C GLU A 140 10.10 16.33 -14.99
N ASP A 141 10.01 15.09 -15.50
CA ASP A 141 10.41 14.83 -16.88
C ASP A 141 9.52 15.60 -17.88
N ARG A 142 10.20 16.51 -18.56
CA ARG A 142 9.72 17.77 -19.13
C ARG A 142 9.15 17.62 -20.53
N ARG A 143 8.43 16.51 -20.80
CA ARG A 143 7.70 16.27 -22.06
C ARG A 143 6.34 15.61 -21.91
N VAL A 144 5.92 15.31 -20.68
CA VAL A 144 4.52 14.98 -20.40
C VAL A 144 3.92 16.20 -19.73
N ILE A 145 3.30 17.08 -20.53
CA ILE A 145 2.30 18.01 -19.99
C ILE A 145 1.11 17.13 -19.61
N ILE A 146 1.19 16.49 -18.43
CA ILE A 146 -0.04 16.09 -17.75
C ILE A 146 -0.66 17.44 -17.39
N LYS A 147 -1.69 17.86 -18.14
CA LYS A 147 -2.49 19.01 -17.70
C LYS A 147 -2.79 18.78 -16.22
N ARG A 148 -2.78 19.81 -15.38
CA ARG A 148 -3.11 19.65 -13.95
C ARG A 148 -4.46 18.93 -13.71
N GLU A 149 -5.27 18.81 -14.74
CA GLU A 149 -6.55 18.09 -14.85
C GLU A 149 -6.42 16.57 -15.15
N GLU A 150 -5.26 16.08 -15.61
CA GLU A 150 -5.01 14.69 -16.06
C GLU A 150 -4.09 13.89 -15.11
N ILE A 151 -3.73 14.45 -13.95
CA ILE A 151 -3.12 13.64 -12.90
C ILE A 151 -4.24 12.75 -12.38
N TYR A 152 -4.33 11.52 -12.89
CA TYR A 152 -5.13 10.48 -12.26
C TYR A 152 -4.50 10.21 -10.90
N ILE A 153 -5.02 10.95 -9.93
CA ILE A 153 -4.92 10.71 -8.51
C ILE A 153 -6.09 9.74 -8.25
N PRO A 154 -5.86 8.42 -8.11
CA PRO A 154 -6.91 7.50 -7.68
C PRO A 154 -7.74 8.15 -6.57
N HIS A 155 -9.07 8.10 -6.64
CA HIS A 155 -9.95 8.88 -5.74
C HIS A 155 -9.61 8.71 -4.24
N VAL A 156 -9.05 7.56 -3.87
CA VAL A 156 -8.48 7.25 -2.54
C VAL A 156 -7.49 8.31 -2.04
N TYR A 157 -6.71 8.92 -2.95
CA TYR A 157 -5.74 9.97 -2.65
C TYR A 157 -6.32 11.38 -2.61
N GLN A 158 -7.44 11.63 -3.29
CA GLN A 158 -8.14 12.92 -3.15
C GLN A 158 -8.74 13.06 -1.75
N GLU A 159 -9.21 11.97 -1.15
CA GLU A 159 -9.83 11.94 0.17
C GLU A 159 -8.79 12.09 1.31
N GLN A 160 -7.67 11.37 1.22
CA GLN A 160 -6.56 11.50 2.18
C GLN A 160 -5.95 12.91 2.17
N GLN A 161 -5.80 13.54 0.99
CA GLN A 161 -5.34 14.93 0.90
C GLN A 161 -6.35 15.93 1.46
N ARG A 162 -7.66 15.65 1.43
CA ARG A 162 -8.68 16.51 2.06
C ARG A 162 -8.64 16.41 3.58
N MET A 163 -8.43 15.22 4.15
CA MET A 163 -8.27 15.02 5.59
C MET A 163 -7.00 15.68 6.16
N HIS A 164 -5.90 15.71 5.39
CA HIS A 164 -4.66 16.38 5.82
C HIS A 164 -4.60 17.88 5.47
N ARG A 165 -5.57 18.39 4.71
CA ARG A 165 -5.66 19.81 4.31
C ARG A 165 -6.83 20.51 5.00
N GLU A 166 -7.02 20.24 6.29
CA GLU A 166 -7.59 21.25 7.18
C GLU A 166 -6.45 22.01 7.85
N PRO A 167 -6.12 23.23 7.40
CA PRO A 167 -5.53 24.19 8.31
C PRO A 167 -6.64 24.68 9.24
N GLU A 168 -6.42 24.59 10.55
CA GLU A 168 -7.08 25.47 11.51
C GLU A 168 -6.98 26.92 10.99
N ARG A 169 -8.06 27.42 10.39
CA ARG A 169 -8.29 28.86 10.27
C ARG A 169 -9.36 29.22 11.27
N ARG A 170 -8.96 29.35 12.53
CA ARG A 170 -9.62 30.27 13.44
C ARG A 170 -8.92 31.62 13.32
N GLU A 171 -9.74 32.58 12.94
CA GLU A 171 -9.43 33.98 12.69
C GLU A 171 -8.78 34.63 13.91
N HIS A 172 -7.58 35.18 13.74
CA HIS A 172 -7.16 36.36 14.48
C HIS A 172 -6.52 37.31 13.48
N ALA A 173 -7.38 38.05 12.78
CA ALA A 173 -6.96 39.28 12.12
C ALA A 173 -6.81 40.35 13.22
N ASP A 174 -5.57 40.68 13.59
CA ASP A 174 -5.29 41.90 14.36
C ASP A 174 -5.41 43.10 13.41
N PRO A 175 -6.34 44.07 13.64
CA PRO A 175 -6.56 45.19 12.72
C PRO A 175 -5.46 46.27 12.72
N ARG A 176 -4.31 46.06 13.39
CA ARG A 176 -3.36 47.15 13.68
C ARG A 176 -2.17 47.31 12.75
N ASP A 177 -1.92 46.41 11.80
CA ASP A 177 -0.76 46.53 10.88
C ASP A 177 -1.05 47.26 9.55
N ARG A 178 -2.07 48.13 9.55
CA ARG A 178 -2.21 49.16 8.52
C ARG A 178 -1.67 50.48 9.06
N ARG A 179 -0.35 50.68 8.97
CA ARG A 179 0.24 52.02 8.92
C ARG A 179 1.69 51.99 8.42
N ASP A 180 1.91 52.89 7.47
CA ASP A 180 3.17 53.59 7.18
C ASP A 180 4.20 52.87 6.31
N HIS A 181 3.95 52.90 5.00
CA HIS A 181 5.01 53.04 4.01
C HIS A 181 4.51 53.90 2.83
N ASP A 182 4.38 55.19 3.08
CA ASP A 182 4.46 56.22 2.05
C ASP A 182 5.69 57.10 2.34
N ASP A 183 6.26 57.66 1.28
CA ASP A 183 7.37 58.63 1.24
C ASP A 183 8.79 58.06 1.29
N ARG A 184 9.33 57.72 0.10
CA ARG A 184 10.64 58.23 -0.37
C ARG A 184 10.96 57.77 -1.80
N TYR A 185 10.45 58.49 -2.80
CA TYR A 185 11.05 58.54 -4.14
C TYR A 185 10.71 59.89 -4.80
N GLU A 186 11.34 60.97 -4.35
CA GLU A 186 11.48 62.16 -5.20
C GLU A 186 12.87 62.15 -5.87
N GLY A 187 12.80 62.05 -7.19
CA GLY A 187 13.93 62.01 -8.09
C GLY A 187 14.64 63.36 -8.16
N LYS A 188 15.95 63.29 -7.98
CA LYS A 188 16.92 64.34 -8.28
C LYS A 188 16.85 64.69 -9.78
N ARG A 189 16.28 65.85 -10.13
CA ARG A 189 16.47 66.47 -11.45
C ARG A 189 16.69 67.97 -11.31
N ARG A 190 17.96 68.34 -11.53
CA ARG A 190 18.53 69.58 -12.08
C ARG A 190 18.10 70.91 -11.48
#